data_AF-A0A7C8ZSH9-F1
#
_entry.id   AF-A0A7C8ZSH9-F1
#
_cell.length_a   1.000
_cell.length_b   1.000
_cell.length_c   1.000
_cell.angle_alpha   90.00
_cell.angle_beta   90.00
_cell.angle_gamma   90.00
#
_symmetry.space_group_name_H-M   'P 1'
#
loop_
_entity.id
_entity.type
_entity.pdbx_description
1 polymer ?
#
loop_
_entity_poly.entity_id
_entity_poly.type
_entity_poly.pdbx_seq_one_letter_code
_entity_poly.pdbx_strand_id
1 'polypeptide(L)'
;MNSFIHLDTMEGMNHDHAFKLYDSVKDFVGKAPVSMSSTLQSSSQKRKNKKKDVAKFAAKSGCAAAELSFKDCKASQQTNGYDCGIYVMAIAKTICECYFSRKSSQDVDWLSSVQKHIDASVEVTFRNEVMELIQDLRKN
;
A
#
# COMPACT_ATOMS: atom_id res chain seq x y z
N MET A 1 12.17 -9.77 -2.48
CA MET A 1 12.20 -8.33 -2.87
C MET A 1 10.90 -7.73 -2.38
N ASN A 2 10.94 -6.60 -1.69
CA ASN A 2 9.71 -5.95 -1.22
C ASN A 2 9.19 -5.03 -2.34
N SER A 3 7.89 -5.01 -2.57
CA SER A 3 7.26 -4.16 -3.58
C SER A 3 6.09 -3.40 -2.98
N PHE A 4 5.96 -2.13 -3.35
CA PHE A 4 4.76 -1.34 -3.13
C PHE A 4 3.86 -1.51 -4.35
N ILE A 5 2.73 -2.19 -4.17
CA ILE A 5 1.79 -2.46 -5.26
C ILE A 5 0.68 -1.41 -5.21
N HIS A 6 0.54 -0.68 -6.32
CA HIS A 6 -0.52 0.28 -6.51
C HIS A 6 -1.63 -0.35 -7.37
N LEU A 7 -2.81 -0.50 -6.79
CA LEU A 7 -4.02 -0.96 -7.45
C LEU A 7 -4.97 0.22 -7.55
N ASP A 8 -5.08 0.76 -8.76
CA ASP A 8 -5.94 1.90 -9.02
C ASP A 8 -7.20 1.48 -9.77
N THR A 9 -8.34 1.78 -9.15
CA THR A 9 -9.66 1.43 -9.66
C THR A 9 -10.31 2.60 -10.39
N MET A 10 -9.66 3.76 -10.49
CA MET A 10 -10.23 4.96 -11.13
C MET A 10 -9.18 5.78 -11.90
N GLU A 11 -8.85 5.31 -13.10
CA GLU A 11 -8.19 6.04 -14.21
C GLU A 11 -6.96 6.89 -13.83
N GLY A 12 -6.15 6.42 -12.90
CA GLY A 12 -4.91 7.00 -12.43
C GLY A 12 -5.10 8.14 -11.42
N MET A 13 -6.32 8.42 -10.98
CA MET A 13 -6.62 9.60 -10.15
C MET A 13 -5.83 9.62 -8.83
N ASN A 14 -5.47 8.44 -8.32
CA ASN A 14 -4.72 8.27 -7.07
C ASN A 14 -3.21 8.03 -7.26
N HIS A 15 -2.68 8.02 -8.48
CA HIS A 15 -1.28 7.66 -8.74
C HIS A 15 -0.29 8.56 -8.01
N ASP A 16 -0.43 9.89 -8.15
CA ASP A 16 0.46 10.85 -7.47
C ASP A 16 0.42 10.71 -5.94
N HIS A 17 -0.78 10.44 -5.41
CA HIS A 17 -0.97 10.21 -3.98
C HIS A 17 -0.30 8.92 -3.51
N ALA A 18 -0.44 7.83 -4.27
CA ALA A 18 0.20 6.56 -3.99
C ALA A 18 1.73 6.65 -4.10
N PHE A 19 2.24 7.34 -5.12
CA PHE A 19 3.67 7.55 -5.30
C PHE A 19 4.26 8.39 -4.17
N LYS A 20 3.58 9.45 -3.74
CA LYS A 20 4.00 10.26 -2.59
C LYS A 20 4.06 9.45 -1.30
N LEU A 21 3.08 8.56 -1.08
CA LEU A 21 3.11 7.64 0.06
C LEU A 21 4.30 6.70 -0.02
N TYR A 22 4.51 6.06 -1.17
CA TYR A 22 5.67 5.20 -1.42
C TYR A 22 6.99 5.94 -1.14
N ASP A 23 7.19 7.12 -1.70
CA ASP A 23 8.41 7.92 -1.54
C ASP A 23 8.69 8.25 -0.07
N SER A 24 7.63 8.49 0.70
CA SER A 24 7.72 8.80 2.14
C SER A 24 8.10 7.59 3.00
N VAL A 25 7.75 6.36 2.58
CA VAL A 25 7.91 5.14 3.41
C VAL A 25 9.02 4.22 2.93
N LYS A 26 9.51 4.35 1.69
CA LYS A 26 10.48 3.43 1.08
C LYS A 26 11.76 3.26 1.89
N ASP A 27 12.19 4.30 2.60
CA ASP A 27 13.40 4.24 3.42
C ASP A 27 13.21 3.55 4.77
N PHE A 28 11.97 3.26 5.17
CA PHE A 28 11.64 2.65 6.47
C PHE A 28 11.21 1.19 6.36
N VAL A 29 10.77 0.73 5.19
CA VAL A 29 10.30 -0.64 4.99
C VAL A 29 11.49 -1.58 4.73
N GLY A 30 11.55 -2.72 5.41
CA GLY A 30 12.59 -3.75 5.18
C GLY A 30 13.95 -3.48 5.81
N LYS A 31 14.14 -2.36 6.53
CA LYS A 31 15.28 -2.19 7.43
C LYS A 31 14.93 -2.82 8.78
N ALA A 32 15.81 -3.66 9.31
CA ALA A 32 15.69 -4.15 10.68
C ALA A 32 15.61 -2.95 11.64
N PRO A 33 14.82 -3.02 12.73
CA PRO A 33 14.73 -1.92 13.68
C PRO A 33 16.14 -1.59 14.15
N VAL A 34 16.62 -0.39 13.80
CA VAL A 34 17.85 0.14 14.34
C VAL A 34 17.61 0.22 15.84
N SER A 35 18.35 -0.58 16.61
CA SER A 35 18.36 -0.48 18.07
C SER A 35 18.51 0.99 18.41
N MET A 36 17.46 1.57 19.02
CA MET A 36 17.44 2.97 19.37
C MET A 36 18.49 3.21 20.45
N SER A 37 19.71 3.53 20.04
CA SER A 37 20.62 4.28 20.91
C SER A 37 20.09 5.70 20.96
N SER A 38 19.44 6.02 22.07
CA SER A 38 18.99 7.35 22.42
C SER A 38 20.16 8.33 22.33
N THR A 39 20.11 9.24 21.35
CA THR A 39 20.78 10.53 21.51
C THR A 39 19.70 11.59 21.37
N LEU A 40 19.06 11.86 22.51
CA LEU A 40 18.44 13.14 22.78
C LEU A 40 19.53 14.21 22.67
N GLN A 41 19.48 15.04 21.64
CA GLN A 41 20.03 16.38 21.74
C GLN A 41 18.94 17.37 21.36
N SER A 42 18.33 17.92 22.40
CA SER A 42 17.63 19.19 22.34
C SER A 42 18.60 20.28 21.89
N SER A 43 18.20 21.11 20.95
CA SER A 43 18.54 22.53 21.02
C SER A 43 17.49 23.36 20.28
N SER A 44 16.78 24.16 21.05
CA SER A 44 16.08 25.33 20.55
C SER A 44 17.12 26.32 20.01
N GLN A 45 16.92 26.88 18.81
CA GLN A 45 16.90 28.34 18.53
C GLN A 45 17.07 28.69 17.04
N LYS A 46 16.08 29.47 16.56
CA LYS A 46 16.21 30.68 15.72
C LYS A 46 16.45 30.54 14.20
N ARG A 47 15.39 30.90 13.46
CA ARG A 47 15.37 31.30 12.03
C ARG A 47 16.50 32.27 11.65
N LYS A 48 17.18 32.05 10.51
CA LYS A 48 17.53 33.04 9.45
C LYS A 48 17.84 32.37 8.10
N ASN A 49 17.33 32.95 7.01
CA ASN A 49 17.63 32.60 5.61
C ASN A 49 19.09 32.90 5.23
N LYS A 50 19.75 32.01 4.45
CA LYS A 50 20.62 32.41 3.32
C LYS A 50 20.96 31.21 2.40
N LYS A 51 20.87 31.48 1.10
CA LYS A 51 21.11 30.61 -0.07
C LYS A 51 22.63 30.46 -0.34
N LYS A 52 23.07 29.26 -0.74
CA LYS A 52 24.12 28.90 -1.75
C LYS A 52 25.05 27.74 -1.34
N ASP A 53 24.92 26.66 -2.13
CA ASP A 53 25.93 25.86 -2.82
C ASP A 53 27.00 25.03 -2.07
N VAL A 54 27.15 23.81 -2.61
CA VAL A 54 28.34 22.93 -2.71
C VAL A 54 28.51 21.82 -1.67
N ALA A 55 28.03 20.64 -2.08
CA ALA A 55 28.69 19.33 -2.14
C ALA A 55 29.37 18.68 -0.91
N LYS A 56 29.25 17.34 -0.92
CA LYS A 56 30.01 16.32 -0.18
C LYS A 56 29.60 16.08 1.26
N PHE A 57 28.68 15.13 1.41
CA PHE A 57 28.90 14.03 2.36
C PHE A 57 28.40 12.71 1.76
N ALA A 58 29.22 12.13 0.89
CA ALA A 58 29.11 10.72 0.55
C ALA A 58 29.85 9.93 1.63
N ALA A 59 29.11 9.26 2.50
CA ALA A 59 29.65 8.28 3.45
C ALA A 59 28.75 7.04 3.49
N LYS A 60 28.90 6.22 2.45
CA LYS A 60 29.16 4.77 2.53
C LYS A 60 28.54 4.05 3.75
N SER A 61 27.33 3.53 3.56
CA SER A 61 26.89 2.29 4.21
C SER A 61 26.57 1.26 3.12
N GLY A 62 27.58 0.45 2.79
CA GLY A 62 27.44 -0.68 1.90
C GLY A 62 26.71 -1.81 2.61
N CYS A 63 25.39 -1.82 2.48
CA CYS A 63 24.59 -3.02 2.52
C CYS A 63 23.61 -2.83 1.36
N ALA A 64 23.57 -3.76 0.40
CA ALA A 64 22.63 -3.68 -0.72
C ALA A 64 21.21 -3.75 -0.14
N ALA A 65 20.67 -2.58 0.22
CA ALA A 65 19.30 -2.44 0.66
C ALA A 65 18.47 -2.94 -0.52
N ALA A 66 17.67 -3.99 -0.28
CA ALA A 66 16.74 -4.48 -1.27
C ALA A 66 15.87 -3.29 -1.69
N GLU A 67 16.13 -2.77 -2.90
CA GLU A 67 15.45 -1.60 -3.42
C GLU A 67 13.97 -1.92 -3.48
N LEU A 68 13.18 -1.22 -2.66
CA LEU A 68 11.73 -1.30 -2.73
C LEU A 68 11.30 -0.78 -4.09
N SER A 69 10.48 -1.55 -4.80
CA SER A 69 9.97 -1.15 -6.11
C SER A 69 8.53 -0.67 -5.99
N PHE A 70 8.19 0.49 -6.55
CA PHE A 70 6.81 0.87 -6.83
C PHE A 70 6.33 0.19 -8.11
N LYS A 71 5.15 -0.44 -8.09
CA LYS A 71 4.58 -1.12 -9.24
C LYS A 71 3.11 -0.76 -9.40
N ASP A 72 2.77 -0.14 -10.51
CA ASP A 72 1.38 -0.03 -10.96
C ASP A 72 0.92 -1.40 -11.46
N CYS A 73 -0.17 -1.88 -10.89
CA CYS A 73 -0.80 -3.14 -11.30
C CYS A 73 -2.20 -2.84 -11.81
N LYS A 74 -2.56 -3.49 -12.91
CA LYS A 74 -3.90 -3.37 -13.48
C LYS A 74 -4.92 -3.85 -12.44
N ALA A 75 -5.82 -2.97 -12.06
CA ALA A 75 -7.03 -3.28 -11.31
C ALA A 75 -8.26 -3.05 -12.20
N SER A 76 -9.34 -3.75 -11.87
CA SER A 76 -10.63 -3.52 -12.50
C SER A 76 -11.10 -2.10 -12.18
N GLN A 77 -11.49 -1.38 -13.22
CA GLN A 77 -11.97 -0.02 -13.09
C GLN A 77 -13.41 -0.04 -12.59
N GLN A 78 -13.72 0.84 -11.63
CA GLN A 78 -15.10 1.10 -11.27
C GLN A 78 -15.82 1.80 -12.42
N THR A 79 -17.10 1.48 -12.60
CA THR A 79 -17.99 2.06 -13.61
C THR A 79 -18.74 3.29 -13.07
N ASN A 80 -18.57 3.59 -11.78
CA ASN A 80 -19.15 4.74 -11.09
C ASN A 80 -18.10 5.50 -10.28
N GLY A 81 -18.46 6.64 -9.69
CA GLY A 81 -17.51 7.51 -8.98
C GLY A 81 -17.40 7.29 -7.46
N TYR A 82 -18.02 6.26 -6.89
CA TYR A 82 -18.23 6.17 -5.44
C TYR A 82 -17.99 4.78 -4.83
N ASP A 83 -17.68 3.76 -5.63
CA ASP A 83 -17.45 2.39 -5.16
C ASP A 83 -15.99 2.03 -4.87
N CYS A 84 -15.08 3.00 -4.89
CA CYS A 84 -13.66 2.72 -4.65
C CYS A 84 -13.45 1.99 -3.30
N GLY A 85 -14.27 2.29 -2.29
CA GLY A 85 -14.30 1.56 -1.01
C GLY A 85 -14.74 0.09 -1.13
N ILE A 86 -15.73 -0.21 -1.99
CA ILE A 86 -16.19 -1.58 -2.28
C ILE A 86 -15.05 -2.38 -2.92
N TYR A 87 -14.34 -1.81 -3.89
CA TYR A 87 -13.19 -2.47 -4.51
C TYR A 87 -12.05 -2.72 -3.50
N VAL A 88 -11.73 -1.74 -2.64
CA VAL A 88 -10.72 -1.92 -1.58
C VAL A 88 -11.10 -3.07 -0.65
N MET A 89 -12.35 -3.14 -0.23
CA MET A 89 -12.84 -4.23 0.63
C MET A 89 -12.81 -5.58 -0.10
N ALA A 90 -13.19 -5.63 -1.38
CA ALA A 90 -13.15 -6.86 -2.19
C ALA A 90 -11.72 -7.37 -2.36
N ILE A 91 -10.76 -6.47 -2.66
CA ILE A 91 -9.33 -6.79 -2.76
C ILE A 91 -8.84 -7.37 -1.44
N ALA A 92 -9.16 -6.73 -0.31
CA ALA A 92 -8.78 -7.23 1.00
C ALA A 92 -9.37 -8.62 1.30
N LYS A 93 -10.65 -8.83 0.98
CA LYS A 93 -11.33 -10.13 1.12
C LYS A 93 -10.61 -11.21 0.29
N THR A 94 -10.33 -10.96 -0.99
CA THR A 94 -9.63 -11.90 -1.86
C THR A 94 -8.23 -12.22 -1.36
N ILE A 95 -7.45 -11.22 -0.93
CA ILE A 95 -6.12 -11.44 -0.36
C ILE A 95 -6.22 -12.35 0.87
N CYS A 96 -7.12 -12.05 1.81
CA CYS A 96 -7.35 -12.88 2.99
C CYS A 96 -7.69 -14.32 2.60
N GLU A 97 -8.65 -14.52 1.69
CA GLU A 97 -9.05 -15.85 1.21
C GLU A 97 -7.89 -16.62 0.58
N CYS A 98 -7.02 -15.95 -0.18
CA CYS A 98 -5.83 -16.55 -0.77
C CYS A 98 -4.85 -17.08 0.30
N TYR A 99 -4.69 -16.36 1.41
CA TYR A 99 -3.81 -16.77 2.50
C TYR A 99 -4.44 -17.82 3.41
N PHE A 100 -5.74 -17.72 3.70
CA PHE A 100 -6.44 -18.67 4.59
C PHE A 100 -6.78 -20.01 3.92
N SER A 101 -6.97 -20.04 2.60
CA SER A 101 -7.28 -21.29 1.86
C SER A 101 -6.05 -22.20 1.65
N ARG A 102 -4.90 -21.84 2.21
CA ARG A 102 -3.62 -22.46 1.92
C ARG A 102 -3.37 -23.72 2.76
N LYS A 103 -2.88 -24.79 2.12
CA LYS A 103 -2.46 -26.04 2.78
C LYS A 103 -0.94 -26.28 2.81
N SER A 104 -0.11 -25.46 2.13
CA SER A 104 1.33 -25.68 1.98
C SER A 104 2.18 -24.39 1.94
N SER A 105 3.51 -24.54 2.00
CA SER A 105 4.51 -23.46 1.89
C SER A 105 4.76 -22.96 0.46
N GLN A 106 3.71 -22.97 -0.38
CA GLN A 106 3.50 -22.16 -1.59
C GLN A 106 4.29 -20.84 -1.72
N ASP A 107 4.40 -20.23 -2.89
CA ASP A 107 4.28 -18.76 -2.99
C ASP A 107 2.83 -18.44 -3.42
N VAL A 108 2.16 -17.44 -2.82
CA VAL A 108 0.75 -17.13 -3.15
C VAL A 108 0.80 -16.05 -4.22
N ASP A 109 0.34 -16.37 -5.42
CA ASP A 109 0.09 -15.36 -6.45
C ASP A 109 -1.25 -14.66 -6.21
N TRP A 110 -1.31 -13.89 -5.13
CA TRP A 110 -2.52 -13.18 -4.68
C TRP A 110 -2.95 -12.13 -5.71
N LEU A 111 -2.00 -11.56 -6.46
CA LEU A 111 -2.27 -10.53 -7.45
C LEU A 111 -3.07 -11.09 -8.62
N SER A 112 -2.68 -12.28 -9.13
CA SER A 112 -3.48 -12.97 -10.15
C SER A 112 -4.88 -13.34 -9.65
N SER A 113 -5.01 -13.73 -8.37
CA SER A 113 -6.33 -13.96 -7.77
C SER A 113 -7.18 -12.69 -7.74
N VAL A 114 -6.62 -11.56 -7.31
CA VAL A 114 -7.29 -10.26 -7.33
C VAL A 114 -7.74 -9.89 -8.75
N GLN A 115 -6.85 -10.01 -9.73
CA GLN A 115 -7.16 -9.67 -11.13
C GLN A 115 -8.21 -10.59 -11.76
N LYS A 116 -8.31 -11.84 -11.28
CA LYS A 116 -9.27 -12.82 -11.77
C LYS A 116 -10.66 -12.67 -11.13
N HIS A 117 -10.71 -12.34 -9.84
CA HIS A 117 -11.95 -12.40 -9.05
C HIS A 117 -12.65 -11.06 -8.89
N ILE A 118 -11.98 -9.96 -9.21
CA ILE A 118 -12.55 -8.62 -9.05
C ILE A 118 -12.79 -8.02 -10.42
N ASP A 119 -14.06 -7.78 -10.73
CA ASP A 119 -14.53 -7.09 -11.94
C ASP A 119 -15.67 -6.12 -11.56
N ALA A 120 -16.30 -5.48 -12.55
CA ALA A 120 -17.39 -4.52 -12.31
C ALA A 120 -18.63 -5.13 -11.64
N SER A 121 -18.79 -6.45 -11.62
CA SER A 121 -19.93 -7.08 -10.96
C SER A 121 -19.90 -6.89 -9.43
N VAL A 122 -18.72 -6.66 -8.84
CA VAL A 122 -18.56 -6.43 -7.38
C VAL A 122 -19.33 -5.21 -6.89
N GLU A 123 -19.58 -4.24 -7.75
CA GLU A 123 -20.38 -3.06 -7.45
C GLU A 123 -21.80 -3.43 -7.03
N VAL A 124 -22.37 -4.47 -7.64
CA VAL A 124 -23.72 -4.95 -7.29
C VAL A 124 -23.63 -6.07 -6.27
N THR A 125 -22.85 -7.11 -6.55
CA THR A 125 -22.83 -8.33 -5.74
C THR A 125 -22.28 -8.07 -4.35
N PHE A 126 -21.06 -7.53 -4.27
CA PHE A 126 -20.39 -7.36 -2.98
C PHE A 126 -20.98 -6.23 -2.16
N ARG A 127 -21.49 -5.17 -2.80
CA ARG A 127 -22.29 -4.16 -2.11
C ARG A 127 -23.52 -4.76 -1.43
N ASN A 128 -24.25 -5.65 -2.12
CA ASN A 128 -25.40 -6.33 -1.53
C ASN A 128 -24.98 -7.27 -0.40
N GLU A 129 -23.91 -8.06 -0.58
CA GLU A 129 -23.36 -8.92 0.50
C GLU A 129 -23.04 -8.12 1.77
N VAL A 130 -22.39 -6.96 1.63
CA VAL A 130 -22.06 -6.08 2.76
C VAL A 130 -23.34 -5.55 3.43
N MET A 131 -24.34 -5.14 2.64
CA MET A 131 -25.60 -4.64 3.17
C MET A 131 -26.39 -5.72 3.93
N GLU A 132 -26.46 -6.93 3.38
CA GLU A 132 -27.09 -8.09 4.03
C GLU A 132 -26.37 -8.44 5.34
N LEU A 133 -25.03 -8.50 5.32
CA LEU A 133 -24.23 -8.75 6.51
C LEU A 133 -24.50 -7.71 7.62
N ILE A 134 -24.56 -6.42 7.28
CA ILE A 134 -24.88 -5.35 8.24
C ILE A 134 -26.28 -5.54 8.82
N GLN A 135 -27.27 -5.90 8.00
CA GLN A 135 -28.63 -6.11 8.47
C GLN A 135 -28.73 -7.30 9.41
N ASP A 136 -28.03 -8.39 9.11
CA ASP A 136 -28.05 -9.59 9.94
C ASP A 136 -27.34 -9.36 11.27
N LEU A 137 -26.19 -8.69 11.26
CA LEU A 137 -25.48 -8.30 12.48
C LEU A 137 -26.27 -7.33 13.36
N ARG A 138 -27.26 -6.60 12.80
CA ARG A 138 -28.16 -5.72 13.58
C ARG A 138 -29.35 -6.44 14.21
N LYS A 139 -29.73 -7.61 13.68
CA LYS A 139 -30.84 -8.41 14.18
C LYS A 139 -30.41 -9.40 15.28
N ASN A 140 -29.11 -9.72 15.31
CA ASN A 140 -28.46 -10.50 16.36
C ASN A 140 -28.05 -9.62 17.55
#